data_AF-A0AAW8SYJ7-F1
#
_entry.id   AF-A0AAW8SYJ7-F1
#
_cell.length_a   1.000
_cell.length_b   1.000
_cell.length_c   1.000
_cell.angle_alpha   90.00
_cell.angle_beta   90.00
_cell.angle_gamma   90.00
#
_symmetry.space_group_name_H-M   'P 1'
#
loop_
_entity.id
_entity.type
_entity.pdbx_description
1 polymer ?
#
loop_
_entity_poly.entity_id
_entity_poly.type
_entity_poly.pdbx_seq_one_letter_code
_entity_poly.pdbx_strand_id
1 'polypeptide(L)'
;MVKKRIMQLPFIFYLIPYVHLSLAIDYLFDSIVGIFFFLVLTVILGYYAKASQQLSLLIAGNILNILLSCALISFKSPLVSLYHSSSPYFAAIPLIVLFLMTQLTGIFWGYTLHKETVLSVNKEKKN
;
A
#
# COMPACT_ATOMS: atom_id res chain seq x y z
N MET A 1 6.70 -25.28 -3.91
CA MET A 1 7.37 -23.95 -3.94
C MET A 1 6.60 -22.90 -4.73
N VAL A 2 6.09 -23.19 -5.93
CA VAL A 2 5.41 -22.22 -6.82
C VAL A 2 4.17 -21.56 -6.18
N LYS A 3 3.32 -22.33 -5.49
CA LYS A 3 2.11 -21.82 -4.81
C LYS A 3 2.40 -20.74 -3.75
N LYS A 4 3.50 -20.88 -2.99
CA LYS A 4 3.93 -19.86 -2.01
C LYS A 4 4.45 -18.58 -2.70
N ARG A 5 5.16 -18.68 -3.83
CA ARG A 5 5.63 -17.50 -4.58
C ARG A 5 4.48 -16.73 -5.23
N ILE A 6 3.48 -17.41 -5.78
CA ILE A 6 2.29 -16.76 -6.37
C ILE A 6 1.54 -15.97 -5.29
N MET A 7 1.47 -16.49 -4.07
CA MET A 7 0.86 -15.79 -2.94
C MET A 7 1.65 -14.58 -2.44
N GLN A 8 2.89 -14.37 -2.89
CA GLN A 8 3.72 -13.22 -2.54
C GLN A 8 3.76 -12.16 -3.65
N LEU A 9 3.23 -12.48 -4.84
CA LEU A 9 3.23 -11.61 -6.01
C LEU A 9 2.66 -10.20 -5.72
N PRO A 10 1.57 -10.03 -4.95
CA PRO A 10 1.03 -8.71 -4.65
C PRO A 10 1.97 -7.80 -3.84
N PHE A 11 3.02 -8.35 -3.22
CA PHE A 11 3.97 -7.55 -2.45
C PHE A 11 5.13 -7.01 -3.29
N ILE A 12 5.28 -7.46 -4.53
CA ILE A 12 6.22 -6.84 -5.49
C ILE A 12 5.87 -5.37 -5.69
N PHE A 13 4.59 -4.99 -5.56
CA PHE A 13 4.14 -3.61 -5.60
C PHE A 13 4.81 -2.70 -4.57
N TYR A 14 5.36 -3.24 -3.47
CA TYR A 14 6.10 -2.44 -2.49
C TYR A 14 7.49 -2.00 -2.96
N LEU A 15 8.05 -2.65 -3.98
CA LEU A 15 9.28 -2.19 -4.66
C LEU A 15 9.04 -0.93 -5.49
N ILE A 16 7.78 -0.62 -5.80
CA ILE A 16 7.39 0.58 -6.52
C ILE A 16 6.98 1.64 -5.49
N PRO A 17 7.65 2.79 -5.42
CA PRO A 17 7.34 3.85 -4.46
C PRO A 17 5.99 4.48 -4.81
N TYR A 18 4.90 3.91 -4.30
CA TYR A 18 3.55 4.20 -4.74
C TYR A 18 3.10 5.61 -4.35
N VAL A 19 3.69 6.20 -3.31
CA VAL A 19 3.50 7.61 -2.97
C VAL A 19 3.98 8.51 -4.11
N HIS A 20 5.20 8.27 -4.59
CA HIS A 20 5.76 9.03 -5.71
C HIS A 20 5.02 8.74 -7.01
N LEU A 21 4.65 7.49 -7.24
CA LEU A 21 3.91 7.11 -8.44
C LEU A 21 2.49 7.72 -8.45
N SER A 22 1.81 7.76 -7.30
CA SER A 22 0.49 8.41 -7.18
C SER A 22 0.56 9.89 -7.53
N LEU A 23 1.54 10.61 -6.98
CA LEU A 23 1.78 12.02 -7.27
C LEU A 23 2.22 12.25 -8.73
N ALA A 24 3.03 11.35 -9.29
CA ALA A 24 3.48 11.46 -10.68
C ALA A 24 2.33 11.24 -11.68
N ILE A 25 1.41 10.32 -11.38
CA ILE A 25 0.20 10.11 -12.17
C ILE A 25 -0.69 11.35 -12.08
N ASP A 26 -0.93 11.86 -10.87
CA ASP A 26 -1.76 13.04 -10.66
C ASP A 26 -1.22 14.27 -11.39
N TYR A 27 0.10 14.46 -11.36
CA TYR A 27 0.78 15.51 -12.13
C TYR A 27 0.66 15.31 -13.64
N LEU A 28 0.85 14.08 -14.14
CA LEU A 28 0.81 13.79 -15.58
C LEU A 28 -0.59 13.99 -16.19
N PHE A 29 -1.63 13.65 -15.44
CA PHE A 29 -3.02 13.68 -15.91
C PHE A 29 -3.80 14.90 -15.39
N ASP A 30 -3.17 15.81 -14.66
CA ASP A 30 -3.78 16.97 -14.00
C ASP A 30 -5.09 16.60 -13.27
N SER A 31 -5.04 15.51 -12.49
CA SER A 31 -6.21 14.97 -11.79
C SER A 31 -5.81 14.26 -10.50
N ILE A 32 -6.79 13.82 -9.70
CA ILE A 32 -6.58 13.08 -8.46
C ILE A 32 -6.67 11.54 -8.63
N VAL A 33 -6.66 11.06 -9.87
CA VAL A 33 -6.92 9.66 -10.22
C VAL A 33 -5.86 8.72 -9.65
N GLY A 34 -4.59 9.12 -9.64
CA GLY A 34 -3.50 8.37 -9.05
C GLY A 34 -3.67 8.19 -7.55
N ILE A 35 -3.93 9.27 -6.80
CA ILE A 35 -4.24 9.15 -5.35
C ILE A 35 -5.43 8.21 -5.14
N PHE A 36 -6.55 8.40 -5.85
CA PHE A 36 -7.74 7.57 -5.68
C PHE A 36 -7.48 6.08 -6.00
N PHE A 37 -6.76 5.80 -7.08
CA PHE A 37 -6.36 4.45 -7.46
C PHE A 37 -5.54 3.79 -6.34
N PHE A 38 -4.55 4.50 -5.78
CA PHE A 38 -3.72 3.96 -4.72
C PHE A 38 -4.46 3.80 -3.38
N LEU A 39 -5.49 4.60 -3.10
CA LEU A 39 -6.38 4.34 -1.95
C LEU A 39 -7.08 2.99 -2.07
N VAL A 40 -7.65 2.67 -3.24
CA VAL A 40 -8.31 1.38 -3.47
C VAL A 40 -7.29 0.23 -3.42
N LEU A 41 -6.14 0.41 -4.08
CA LEU A 41 -5.09 -0.61 -4.10
C LEU A 41 -4.58 -0.94 -2.69
N THR A 42 -4.39 0.07 -1.85
CA THR A 42 -3.88 -0.11 -0.49
C THR A 42 -4.88 -0.84 0.42
N VAL A 43 -6.19 -0.61 0.26
CA VAL A 43 -7.22 -1.44 0.92
C VAL A 43 -7.09 -2.91 0.48
N ILE A 44 -6.97 -3.18 -0.82
CA ILE A 44 -6.87 -4.54 -1.36
C ILE A 44 -5.61 -5.24 -0.83
N LEU A 45 -4.47 -4.55 -0.79
CA LEU A 45 -3.21 -5.10 -0.27
C LEU A 45 -3.30 -5.42 1.23
N GLY A 46 -3.92 -4.54 2.03
CA GLY A 46 -4.16 -4.79 3.46
C GLY A 46 -5.05 -6.01 3.69
N TYR A 47 -6.14 -6.12 2.94
CA TYR A 47 -7.04 -7.28 2.97
C TYR A 47 -6.29 -8.56 2.60
N TYR A 48 -5.57 -8.54 1.49
CA TYR A 48 -4.85 -9.70 0.98
C TYR A 48 -3.77 -10.17 1.95
N ALA A 49 -3.01 -9.25 2.54
CA ALA A 49 -1.98 -9.59 3.52
C ALA A 49 -2.56 -10.25 4.76
N LYS A 50 -3.74 -9.81 5.22
CA LYS A 50 -4.41 -10.45 6.34
C LYS A 50 -4.96 -11.84 5.95
N ALA A 51 -5.66 -11.93 4.82
CA ALA A 51 -6.24 -13.18 4.34
C ALA A 51 -5.18 -14.27 4.05
N SER A 52 -3.99 -13.86 3.60
CA SER A 52 -2.86 -14.76 3.32
C SER A 52 -1.91 -15.00 4.50
N GLN A 53 -2.17 -14.38 5.67
CA GLN A 53 -1.28 -14.40 6.85
C GLN A 53 0.14 -13.87 6.57
N GLN A 54 0.28 -12.88 5.68
CA GLN A 54 1.55 -12.28 5.27
C GLN A 54 1.71 -10.83 5.76
N LEU A 55 1.20 -10.54 6.96
CA LEU A 55 1.25 -9.18 7.53
C LEU A 55 2.69 -8.68 7.75
N SER A 56 3.63 -9.57 8.06
CA SER A 56 5.05 -9.21 8.17
C SER A 56 5.64 -8.71 6.84
N LEU A 57 5.21 -9.30 5.72
CA LEU A 57 5.63 -8.89 4.38
C LEU A 57 5.03 -7.52 4.01
N LEU A 58 3.79 -7.25 4.42
CA LEU A 58 3.14 -5.94 4.28
C LEU A 58 3.94 -4.86 5.03
N ILE A 59 4.32 -5.12 6.28
CA ILE A 59 5.09 -4.20 7.11
C ILE A 59 6.47 -3.94 6.48
N ALA A 60 7.19 -5.00 6.10
CA ALA A 60 8.49 -4.87 5.44
C ALA A 60 8.38 -4.08 4.12
N GLY A 61 7.33 -4.35 3.34
CA GLY A 61 7.03 -3.63 2.11
C GLY A 61 6.75 -2.14 2.33
N ASN A 62 5.97 -1.78 3.34
CA ASN A 62 5.72 -0.39 3.70
C ASN A 62 6.99 0.35 4.12
N ILE A 63 7.83 -0.29 4.95
CA ILE A 63 9.13 0.29 5.36
C ILE A 63 9.98 0.55 4.13
N LEU A 64 10.11 -0.44 3.25
CA LEU A 64 10.87 -0.29 2.01
C LEU A 64 10.31 0.83 1.13
N ASN A 65 8.98 0.96 1.05
CA ASN A 65 8.34 2.01 0.26
C ASN A 65 8.62 3.41 0.78
N ILE A 66 8.57 3.58 2.10
CA ILE A 66 8.88 4.85 2.77
C ILE A 66 10.35 5.18 2.53
N LEU A 67 11.26 4.22 2.69
CA LEU A 67 12.69 4.43 2.45
C LEU A 67 12.97 4.80 0.99
N LEU A 68 12.37 4.08 0.02
CA LEU A 68 12.49 4.40 -1.41
C LEU A 68 11.91 5.77 -1.72
N SER A 69 10.78 6.14 -1.11
CA SER A 69 10.18 7.46 -1.28
C SER A 69 11.08 8.57 -0.73
N CYS A 70 11.60 8.44 0.49
CA CYS A 70 12.54 9.41 1.06
C CYS A 70 13.85 9.49 0.24
N ALA A 71 14.34 8.35 -0.26
CA ALA A 71 15.50 8.29 -1.12
C ALA A 71 15.24 9.04 -2.44
N LEU A 72 14.09 8.83 -3.08
CA LEU A 72 13.73 9.54 -4.32
C LEU A 72 13.60 11.05 -4.12
N ILE A 73 13.03 11.50 -3.00
CA ILE A 73 13.01 12.92 -2.63
C ILE A 73 14.44 13.45 -2.49
N SER A 74 15.35 12.66 -1.92
CA SER A 74 16.75 13.04 -1.69
C SER A 74 17.62 12.97 -2.96
N PHE A 75 17.32 12.07 -3.91
CA PHE A 75 18.15 11.80 -5.09
C PHE A 75 17.82 12.65 -6.34
N LYS A 76 16.73 13.42 -6.38
CA LYS A 76 16.46 14.41 -7.45
C LYS A 76 16.60 15.85 -6.90
N SER A 77 17.66 16.61 -7.22
CA SER A 77 18.12 17.16 -8.53
C SER A 77 17.34 18.45 -8.91
N PRO A 78 17.95 19.49 -9.55
CA PRO A 78 17.56 20.93 -9.55
C PRO A 78 16.12 21.34 -9.94
N LEU A 79 15.26 20.39 -10.29
CA LEU A 79 13.83 20.62 -10.55
C LEU A 79 13.05 20.98 -9.27
N VAL A 80 13.53 20.58 -8.09
CA VAL A 80 12.97 21.02 -6.79
C VAL A 80 13.37 22.46 -6.45
N SER A 81 14.54 22.93 -6.91
CA SER A 81 15.05 24.26 -6.54
C SER A 81 14.39 25.43 -7.28
N LEU A 82 13.58 25.17 -8.31
CA LEU A 82 12.98 26.22 -9.14
C LEU A 82 11.46 26.40 -8.96
N TYR A 83 10.74 25.49 -8.27
CA TYR A 83 9.27 25.52 -8.32
C TYR A 83 8.50 25.38 -7.00
N HIS A 84 9.13 25.03 -5.87
CA HIS A 84 8.38 24.89 -4.61
C HIS A 84 9.10 25.47 -3.40
N SER A 85 8.53 26.54 -2.84
CA SER A 85 8.89 27.13 -1.53
C SER A 85 8.55 26.22 -0.33
N SER A 86 8.05 25.01 -0.57
CA SER A 86 7.57 24.08 0.44
C SER A 86 8.32 22.77 0.31
N SER A 87 8.76 22.22 1.45
CA SER A 87 9.44 20.93 1.48
C SER A 87 8.58 19.83 0.82
N PRO A 88 9.11 19.04 -0.14
CA PRO A 88 8.36 17.97 -0.83
C PRO A 88 7.81 16.90 0.14
N TYR A 89 8.32 16.87 1.38
CA TYR A 89 7.82 16.05 2.46
C TYR A 89 6.41 16.44 2.94
N PHE A 90 5.98 17.70 2.76
CA PHE A 90 4.62 18.15 3.14
C PHE A 90 3.51 17.45 2.35
N ALA A 91 3.77 17.05 1.10
CA ALA A 91 2.82 16.28 0.31
C ALA A 91 2.97 14.78 0.59
N ALA A 92 4.20 14.28 0.68
CA ALA A 92 4.47 12.85 0.81
C ALA A 92 4.04 12.26 2.17
N ILE A 93 4.27 12.96 3.29
CA ILE A 93 3.98 12.43 4.64
C ILE A 93 2.47 12.20 4.84
N PRO A 94 1.56 13.16 4.55
CA PRO A 94 0.13 12.93 4.67
C PRO A 94 -0.36 11.77 3.81
N LEU A 95 0.19 11.63 2.58
CA LEU A 95 -0.15 10.52 1.70
C LEU A 95 0.30 9.16 2.24
N ILE A 96 1.50 9.07 2.82
CA ILE A 96 1.96 7.85 3.51
C ILE A 96 0.98 7.49 4.63
N VAL A 97 0.62 8.46 5.48
CA VAL A 97 -0.33 8.23 6.58
C VAL A 97 -1.68 7.76 6.05
N LEU A 98 -2.20 8.42 5.02
CA LEU A 98 -3.48 8.09 4.41
C LEU A 98 -3.48 6.67 3.83
N PHE A 99 -2.42 6.29 3.10
CA PHE A 99 -2.27 4.95 2.54
C PHE A 99 -2.09 3.87 3.61
N LEU A 100 -1.43 4.18 4.72
CA LEU A 100 -1.36 3.26 5.87
C LEU A 100 -2.75 3.08 6.51
N MET A 101 -3.52 4.15 6.65
CA MET A 101 -4.90 4.07 7.19
C MET A 101 -5.81 3.21 6.32
N THR A 102 -5.75 3.36 4.99
CA THR A 102 -6.54 2.50 4.08
C THR A 102 -6.10 1.04 4.11
N GLN A 103 -4.80 0.76 4.24
CA GLN A 103 -4.33 -0.62 4.47
C GLN A 103 -4.88 -1.19 5.77
N LEU A 104 -4.95 -0.41 6.86
CA LEU A 104 -5.57 -0.85 8.12
C LEU A 104 -7.04 -1.20 7.93
N THR A 105 -7.79 -0.42 7.14
CA THR A 105 -9.17 -0.75 6.76
C THR A 105 -9.24 -2.09 6.03
N GLY A 106 -8.33 -2.34 5.09
CA GLY A 106 -8.22 -3.63 4.40
C GLY A 106 -7.95 -4.78 5.37
N ILE A 107 -6.99 -4.61 6.29
CA ILE A 107 -6.64 -5.62 7.31
C ILE A 107 -7.86 -5.93 8.20
N PHE A 108 -8.60 -4.91 8.62
CA PHE A 108 -9.81 -5.07 9.43
C PHE A 108 -10.83 -5.97 8.73
N TRP A 109 -11.14 -5.70 7.46
CA TRP A 109 -12.05 -6.53 6.67
C TRP A 109 -11.50 -7.94 6.41
N GLY A 110 -10.19 -8.07 6.22
CA GLY A 110 -9.55 -9.37 6.07
C GLY A 110 -9.66 -10.23 7.33
N TYR A 111 -9.67 -9.60 8.51
CA TYR A 111 -9.88 -10.30 9.77
C TYR A 111 -11.34 -10.74 9.96
N THR A 112 -12.29 -9.85 9.74
CA THR A 112 -13.72 -10.13 9.97
C THR A 112 -14.22 -11.24 9.05
N LEU A 113 -13.97 -11.15 7.74
CA LEU A 113 -14.42 -12.13 6.75
C LEU A 113 -13.72 -13.49 6.90
N HIS A 114 -12.43 -13.49 7.26
CA HIS A 114 -11.72 -14.74 7.51
C HIS A 114 -12.26 -15.46 8.75
N LYS A 115 -12.58 -14.72 9.83
CA LYS A 115 -13.19 -15.28 11.04
C LYS A 115 -14.55 -15.91 10.74
N GLU A 116 -15.38 -15.25 9.95
CA GLU A 116 -16.68 -15.78 9.53
C GLU A 116 -16.56 -17.08 8.74
N THR A 117 -15.60 -17.14 7.81
CA THR A 117 -15.33 -18.34 6.99
C THR A 117 -14.89 -19.54 7.84
N VAL A 118 -14.06 -19.31 8.86
CA VAL A 118 -13.64 -20.40 9.77
C VAL A 118 -14.80 -20.88 10.63
N LEU A 119 -15.68 -19.97 11.07
CA LEU A 119 -16.85 -20.30 11.88
C LEU A 119 -17.92 -21.08 11.09
N SER A 120 -18.14 -20.78 9.81
CA SER A 120 -19.10 -21.52 8.97
C SER A 120 -18.63 -22.95 8.71
N VAL A 121 -17.35 -23.14 8.35
CA VAL A 121 -16.78 -24.48 8.13
C VAL A 121 -16.85 -25.36 9.38
N ASN A 122 -16.63 -24.79 10.57
CA ASN A 122 -16.75 -25.53 11.83
C ASN A 122 -18.19 -25.91 12.18
N LYS A 123 -19.19 -25.14 11.73
CA LYS A 123 -20.61 -25.50 11.90
C LYS A 123 -21.01 -26.64 10.97
N GLU A 124 -20.54 -26.63 9.72
CA GLU A 124 -20.81 -27.71 8.76
C GLU A 124 -20.21 -29.05 9.17
N LYS A 125 -18.99 -29.07 9.74
CA LYS A 125 -18.36 -30.32 10.20
C LYS A 125 -19.01 -30.95 11.44
N LYS A 126 -19.91 -30.23 12.12
CA LYS A 126 -20.53 -30.65 13.38
C LYS A 126 -21.96 -31.18 13.20
N ASN A 127 -22.53 -31.02 12.00
CA ASN A 127 -23.80 -31.60 11.56
C ASN A 127 -23.54 -32.82 10.67
#